data_AF-A0A257XHF1-F1
#
_entry.id   AF-A0A257XHF1-F1
#
_cell.length_a   1.000
_cell.length_b   1.000
_cell.length_c   1.000
_cell.angle_alpha   90.00
_cell.angle_beta   90.00
_cell.angle_gamma   90.00
#
_symmetry.space_group_name_H-M   'P 1'
#
loop_
_entity.id
_entity.type
_entity.pdbx_description
1 polymer ?
#
loop_
_entity_poly.entity_id
_entity_poly.type
_entity_poly.pdbx_seq_one_letter_code
_entity_poly.pdbx_strand_id
1 'polypeptide(L)'
;MTSIRPAPRQRALPFLLVASLLTVTIWTLLRLLLWGIAGPADIGAATPHVFVRGLWFDLAVLAWLVAPLLVLSALLPARLRASRFMARLRWGALWLMAALLLFGAVSEVVFWEEFSTRFNFIAVDYLIYTQEVIGNIMQSYPVGLIVGGIALVAALIVFGVSRLVGFVSAPRRPVVRLAMLAGALALPAASWHFAALEQMEGSGNAYADELAGNGLYAFAAAMRRNELDYERWYATLPQEEADEVLLDLHVERLPLSSPDRPSAMDDPPHDKVPFSRRPRNVVLVTIESMSAEFVGAYGSTEGLTPELDRLAADGLRFREVYATGTRTV
;
A
#
# COMPACT_ATOMS: atom_id res chain seq x y z
N MET A 1 34.60 -44.53 26.26
CA MET A 1 34.68 -43.07 26.42
C MET A 1 34.11 -42.41 25.16
N THR A 2 32.82 -42.14 25.14
CA THR A 2 32.13 -41.44 24.04
C THR A 2 32.31 -39.94 24.26
N SER A 3 33.18 -39.33 23.46
CA SER A 3 33.38 -37.89 23.37
C SER A 3 32.08 -37.22 22.92
N ILE A 4 31.35 -36.62 23.87
CA ILE A 4 30.23 -35.72 23.59
C ILE A 4 30.84 -34.46 23.00
N ARG A 5 30.78 -34.31 21.67
CA ARG A 5 31.10 -33.04 21.01
C ARG A 5 30.26 -31.94 21.66
N PRO A 6 30.85 -30.84 22.16
CA PRO A 6 30.06 -29.75 22.71
C PRO A 6 29.17 -29.19 21.61
N ALA A 7 27.86 -29.15 21.85
CA ALA A 7 26.93 -28.49 20.94
C ALA A 7 27.42 -27.07 20.66
N PRO A 8 27.32 -26.57 19.41
CA PRO A 8 27.76 -25.22 19.09
C PRO A 8 27.08 -24.23 20.04
N ARG A 9 27.88 -23.47 20.79
CA ARG A 9 27.38 -22.46 21.73
C ARG A 9 26.61 -21.41 20.93
N GLN A 10 25.28 -21.43 21.03
CA GLN A 10 24.43 -20.40 20.45
C GLN A 10 24.87 -19.03 20.93
N ARG A 11 24.99 -18.06 20.01
CA ARG A 11 25.30 -16.67 20.40
C ARG A 11 24.07 -16.06 21.06
N ALA A 12 24.22 -15.51 22.26
CA ALA A 12 23.12 -14.85 22.95
C ALA A 12 22.99 -13.40 22.48
N LEU A 13 21.91 -13.08 21.74
CA LEU A 13 21.64 -11.74 21.22
C LEU A 13 20.38 -11.13 21.85
N PRO A 14 20.27 -9.79 21.90
CA PRO A 14 19.02 -9.13 22.29
C PRO A 14 17.89 -9.45 21.30
N PHE A 15 16.70 -9.77 21.81
CA PHE A 15 15.52 -10.05 20.96
C PHE A 15 15.23 -8.93 19.95
N LEU A 16 15.28 -7.67 20.39
CA LEU A 16 15.01 -6.52 19.52
C LEU A 16 16.01 -6.41 18.37
N LEU A 17 17.28 -6.75 18.59
CA LEU A 17 18.29 -6.74 17.53
C LEU A 17 17.97 -7.82 16.48
N VAL A 18 17.64 -9.03 16.93
CA VAL A 18 17.27 -10.14 16.03
C VAL A 18 16.00 -9.78 15.24
N ALA A 19 15.00 -9.22 15.91
CA ALA A 19 13.76 -8.79 15.28
C ALA A 19 14.02 -7.71 14.22
N SER A 20 14.77 -6.66 14.57
CA SER A 20 15.14 -5.58 13.64
C SER A 20 15.92 -6.07 12.42
N LEU A 21 16.92 -6.93 12.62
CA LEU A 21 17.71 -7.49 11.52
C LEU A 21 16.85 -8.35 10.59
N LEU A 22 15.95 -9.16 11.17
CA LEU A 22 15.01 -9.96 10.39
C LEU A 22 14.08 -9.07 9.56
N THR A 23 13.54 -8.02 10.16
CA THR A 23 12.67 -7.04 9.46
C THR A 23 13.39 -6.39 8.28
N VAL A 24 14.58 -5.82 8.51
CA VAL A 24 15.36 -5.17 7.45
C VAL A 24 15.76 -6.17 6.37
N THR A 25 16.08 -7.42 6.74
CA THR A 25 16.41 -8.47 5.78
C THR A 25 15.20 -8.81 4.90
N ILE A 26 14.01 -8.98 5.47
CA ILE A 26 12.79 -9.28 4.70
C ILE A 26 12.48 -8.12 3.74
N TRP A 27 12.54 -6.86 4.19
CA TRP A 27 12.31 -5.72 3.31
C TRP A 27 13.39 -5.53 2.24
N THR A 28 14.65 -5.83 2.56
CA THR A 28 15.73 -5.79 1.57
C THR A 28 15.53 -6.87 0.50
N LEU A 29 15.12 -8.08 0.90
CA LEU A 29 14.81 -9.17 -0.03
C LEU A 29 13.58 -8.86 -0.89
N LEU A 30 12.54 -8.29 -0.30
CA LEU A 30 11.38 -7.79 -1.05
C LEU A 30 11.82 -6.74 -2.08
N ARG A 31 12.61 -5.75 -1.67
CA ARG A 31 13.10 -4.71 -2.58
C ARG A 31 13.96 -5.28 -3.70
N LEU A 32 14.82 -6.25 -3.40
CA LEU A 32 15.61 -6.95 -4.40
C LEU A 32 14.73 -7.73 -5.39
N LEU A 33 13.68 -8.38 -4.90
CA LEU A 33 12.70 -9.07 -5.74
C LEU A 33 11.96 -8.08 -6.65
N LEU A 34 11.41 -7.00 -6.10
CA LEU A 34 10.69 -5.99 -6.87
C LEU A 34 11.60 -5.27 -7.87
N TRP A 35 12.86 -5.00 -7.51
CA TRP A 35 13.87 -4.47 -8.43
C TRP A 35 14.15 -5.44 -9.60
N GLY A 36 14.15 -6.74 -9.33
CA GLY A 36 14.26 -7.76 -10.37
C GLY A 36 13.04 -7.79 -11.31
N ILE A 37 11.83 -7.63 -10.76
CA ILE A 37 10.57 -7.58 -11.52
C ILE A 37 10.49 -6.30 -12.36
N ALA A 38 10.87 -5.16 -11.79
CA ALA A 38 10.83 -3.84 -12.44
C ALA A 38 11.83 -3.66 -13.60
N GLY A 39 12.74 -4.61 -13.80
CA GLY A 39 13.75 -4.52 -14.85
C GLY A 39 14.99 -3.73 -14.40
N PRO A 40 16.07 -4.41 -13.97
CA PRO A 40 17.34 -3.77 -13.62
C PRO A 40 17.91 -2.86 -14.73
N ALA A 41 17.67 -3.21 -15.99
CA ALA A 41 18.12 -2.44 -17.14
C ALA A 41 17.38 -1.09 -17.27
N ASP A 42 16.09 -1.07 -16.96
CA ASP A 42 15.25 0.12 -17.04
C ASP A 42 15.56 1.11 -15.91
N ILE A 43 15.93 0.59 -14.73
CA ILE A 43 16.36 1.39 -13.57
C ILE A 43 17.79 1.93 -13.77
N GLY A 44 18.69 1.12 -14.32
CA GLY A 44 20.04 1.52 -14.69
C GLY A 44 20.80 2.23 -13.56
N ALA A 45 21.24 3.46 -13.82
CA ALA A 45 22.06 4.26 -12.90
C ALA A 45 21.33 4.67 -11.60
N ALA A 46 20.00 4.56 -11.54
CA ALA A 46 19.22 4.84 -10.34
C ALA A 46 19.23 3.69 -9.32
N THR A 47 19.86 2.55 -9.62
CA THR A 47 19.90 1.38 -8.71
C THR A 47 20.43 1.72 -7.30
N PRO A 48 21.49 2.53 -7.12
CA PRO A 48 21.92 2.93 -5.78
C PRO A 48 20.86 3.74 -5.01
N HIS A 49 20.06 4.55 -5.71
CA HIS A 49 18.95 5.31 -5.10
C HIS A 49 17.94 4.35 -4.48
N VAL A 50 17.51 3.32 -5.23
CA VAL A 50 16.59 2.27 -4.76
C VAL A 50 17.02 1.69 -3.41
N PHE A 51 18.28 1.26 -3.30
CA PHE A 51 18.73 0.56 -2.09
C PHE A 51 19.15 1.49 -0.95
N VAL A 52 19.77 2.64 -1.23
CA VAL A 52 20.23 3.58 -0.20
C VAL A 52 19.05 4.34 0.41
N ARG A 53 18.19 4.94 -0.43
CA ARG A 53 16.94 5.55 0.06
C ARG A 53 16.00 4.50 0.60
N GLY A 54 16.02 3.32 0.01
CA GLY A 54 15.30 2.18 0.52
C GLY A 54 15.62 1.84 1.96
N LEU A 55 16.90 1.68 2.26
CA LEU A 55 17.35 1.42 3.63
C LEU A 55 16.98 2.57 4.56
N TRP A 56 17.05 3.83 4.11
CA TRP A 56 16.61 4.98 4.89
C TRP A 56 15.14 4.89 5.30
N PHE A 57 14.24 4.59 4.37
CA PHE A 57 12.81 4.42 4.69
C PHE A 57 12.53 3.16 5.51
N ASP A 58 13.27 2.08 5.29
CA ASP A 58 13.18 0.88 6.13
C ASP A 58 13.56 1.20 7.59
N LEU A 59 14.61 1.99 7.81
CA LEU A 59 15.00 2.44 9.15
C LEU A 59 13.98 3.41 9.76
N ALA A 60 13.39 4.30 8.95
CA ALA A 60 12.32 5.20 9.40
C ALA A 60 11.11 4.41 9.91
N VAL A 61 10.62 3.41 9.17
CA VAL A 61 9.51 2.56 9.63
C VAL A 61 9.92 1.71 10.83
N LEU A 62 11.13 1.14 10.82
CA LEU A 62 11.63 0.34 11.93
C LEU A 62 11.69 1.14 13.24
N ALA A 63 12.00 2.44 13.18
CA ALA A 63 11.98 3.35 14.33
C ALA A 63 10.60 3.38 15.03
N TRP A 64 9.52 3.36 14.26
CA TRP A 64 8.15 3.25 14.77
C TRP A 64 7.82 1.86 15.29
N LEU A 65 8.17 0.80 14.56
CA LEU A 65 7.84 -0.59 14.94
C LEU A 65 8.58 -1.04 16.21
N VAL A 66 9.81 -0.58 16.42
CA VAL A 66 10.63 -0.96 17.59
C VAL A 66 10.24 -0.19 18.85
N ALA A 67 9.66 1.00 18.74
CA ALA A 67 9.26 1.83 19.88
C ALA A 67 8.38 1.12 20.92
N PRO A 68 7.23 0.50 20.56
CA PRO A 68 6.42 -0.22 21.55
C PRO A 68 7.17 -1.41 22.16
N LEU A 69 8.03 -2.09 21.38
CA LEU A 69 8.83 -3.21 21.86
C LEU A 69 9.94 -2.77 22.83
N LEU A 70 10.50 -1.57 22.65
CA LEU A 70 11.43 -0.95 23.58
C LEU A 70 10.74 -0.67 24.92
N VAL A 71 9.55 -0.07 24.92
CA VAL A 71 8.75 0.19 26.13
C VAL A 71 8.45 -1.12 26.85
N LEU A 72 7.89 -2.11 26.15
CA LEU A 72 7.58 -3.42 26.71
C LEU A 72 8.82 -4.09 27.31
N SER A 73 9.95 -4.08 26.59
CA SER A 73 11.19 -4.71 27.09
C SER A 73 11.82 -3.93 28.26
N ALA A 74 11.63 -2.62 28.35
CA ALA A 74 12.11 -1.78 29.45
C ALA A 74 11.32 -2.06 30.74
N LEU A 75 9.99 -2.09 30.63
CA LEU A 75 9.06 -2.35 31.74
C LEU A 75 9.07 -3.80 32.22
N LEU A 76 9.56 -4.74 31.39
CA LEU A 76 9.55 -6.15 31.72
C LEU A 76 10.34 -6.48 33.02
N PRO A 77 9.70 -7.13 34.02
CA PRO A 77 10.37 -7.58 35.25
C PRO A 77 11.44 -8.64 34.97
N ALA A 78 12.52 -8.63 35.76
CA ALA A 78 13.64 -9.57 35.58
C ALA A 78 13.22 -11.05 35.74
N ARG A 79 12.33 -11.33 36.71
CA ARG A 79 11.78 -12.68 36.95
C ARG A 79 11.03 -13.21 35.71
N LEU A 80 10.17 -12.38 35.14
CA LEU A 80 9.40 -12.75 33.95
C LEU A 80 10.31 -12.87 32.72
N ARG A 81 11.32 -12.00 32.57
CA ARG A 81 12.32 -12.06 31.49
C ARG A 81 13.13 -13.37 31.50
N ALA A 82 13.43 -13.92 32.66
CA ALA A 82 14.16 -15.18 32.80
C ALA A 82 13.25 -16.42 32.68
N SER A 83 11.93 -16.26 32.64
CA SER A 83 10.98 -17.38 32.61
C SER A 83 11.01 -18.15 31.30
N ARG A 84 10.75 -19.47 31.37
CA ARG A 84 10.56 -20.34 30.19
C ARG A 84 9.38 -19.90 29.33
N PHE A 85 8.33 -19.36 29.97
CA PHE A 85 7.18 -18.79 29.28
C PHE A 85 7.61 -17.65 28.35
N MET A 86 8.35 -16.67 28.87
CA MET A 86 8.83 -15.54 28.07
C MET A 86 9.82 -15.97 26.98
N ALA A 87 10.63 -17.01 27.21
CA ALA A 87 11.48 -17.57 26.17
C ALA A 87 10.67 -18.12 24.99
N ARG A 88 9.57 -18.85 25.25
CA ARG A 88 8.65 -19.33 24.20
C ARG A 88 7.88 -18.19 23.54
N LEU A 89 7.42 -17.23 24.34
CA LEU A 89 6.68 -16.07 23.84
C LEU A 89 7.52 -15.23 22.86
N ARG A 90 8.83 -15.05 23.10
CA ARG A 90 9.71 -14.35 22.15
C ARG A 90 9.83 -15.08 20.82
N TRP A 91 9.91 -16.41 20.83
CA TRP A 91 9.94 -17.18 19.59
C TRP A 91 8.59 -17.13 18.86
N GLY A 92 7.47 -17.22 19.58
CA GLY A 92 6.13 -17.04 19.01
C GLY A 92 5.92 -15.63 18.44
N ALA A 93 6.40 -14.59 19.14
CA ALA A 93 6.35 -13.21 18.66
C ALA A 93 7.24 -13.00 17.44
N LEU A 94 8.45 -13.58 17.41
CA LEU A 94 9.31 -13.52 16.22
C LEU A 94 8.67 -14.22 15.03
N TRP A 95 8.03 -15.36 15.24
CA TRP A 95 7.30 -16.09 14.21
C TRP A 95 6.12 -15.28 13.67
N LEU A 96 5.28 -14.75 14.55
CA LEU A 96 4.14 -13.92 14.14
C LEU A 96 4.60 -12.68 13.38
N MET A 97 5.64 -12.00 13.87
CA MET A 97 6.23 -10.85 13.18
C MET A 97 6.77 -11.23 11.80
N ALA A 98 7.50 -12.34 11.69
CA ALA A 98 8.00 -12.83 10.40
C ALA A 98 6.85 -13.17 9.44
N ALA A 99 5.78 -13.82 9.93
CA ALA A 99 4.61 -14.16 9.13
C ALA A 99 3.89 -12.90 8.62
N LEU A 100 3.71 -11.88 9.47
CA LEU A 100 3.10 -10.60 9.07
C LEU A 100 3.96 -9.83 8.07
N LEU A 101 5.28 -9.82 8.24
CA LEU A 101 6.21 -9.19 7.30
C LEU A 101 6.22 -9.91 5.94
N LEU A 102 6.20 -11.24 5.95
CA LEU A 102 6.10 -12.03 4.71
C LEU A 102 4.74 -11.86 4.04
N PHE A 103 3.66 -11.78 4.81
CA PHE A 103 2.33 -11.49 4.28
C PHE A 103 2.29 -10.11 3.62
N GLY A 104 2.85 -9.08 4.28
CA GLY A 104 3.02 -7.76 3.69
C GLY A 104 3.86 -7.81 2.42
N ALA A 105 4.98 -8.55 2.42
CA ALA A 105 5.84 -8.70 1.25
C ALA A 105 5.13 -9.38 0.07
N VAL A 106 4.40 -10.48 0.30
CA VAL A 106 3.61 -11.15 -0.74
C VAL A 106 2.50 -10.24 -1.26
N SER A 107 1.84 -9.50 -0.37
CA SER A 107 0.80 -8.55 -0.74
C SER A 107 1.37 -7.40 -1.58
N GLU A 108 2.57 -6.90 -1.26
CA GLU A 108 3.26 -5.88 -2.06
C GLU A 108 3.68 -6.39 -3.43
N VAL A 109 4.06 -7.66 -3.57
CA VAL A 109 4.37 -8.25 -4.89
C VAL A 109 3.14 -8.26 -5.78
N VAL A 110 2.00 -8.73 -5.27
CA VAL A 110 0.73 -8.72 -6.03
C VAL A 110 0.30 -7.29 -6.35
N PHE A 111 0.45 -6.37 -5.40
CA PHE A 111 0.14 -4.96 -5.60
C PHE A 111 1.04 -4.30 -6.66
N TRP A 112 2.33 -4.67 -6.68
CA TRP A 112 3.28 -4.19 -7.68
C TRP A 112 2.94 -4.68 -9.09
N GLU A 113 2.51 -5.93 -9.25
CA GLU A 113 2.12 -6.46 -10.56
C GLU A 113 0.91 -5.72 -11.15
N GLU A 114 -0.03 -5.28 -10.30
CA GLU A 114 -1.22 -4.54 -10.73
C GLU A 114 -0.95 -3.05 -10.96
N PHE A 115 -0.26 -2.39 -10.02
CA PHE A 115 -0.15 -0.94 -10.01
C PHE A 115 1.24 -0.41 -10.36
N SER A 116 2.27 -1.26 -10.45
CA SER A 116 3.66 -0.85 -10.66
C SER A 116 4.19 0.16 -9.63
N THR A 117 3.59 0.18 -8.44
CA THR A 117 3.97 1.03 -7.31
C THR A 117 4.05 0.21 -6.03
N ARG A 118 4.69 0.74 -4.99
CA ARG A 118 4.53 0.17 -3.63
C ARG A 118 3.18 0.59 -3.05
N PHE A 119 2.84 0.09 -1.85
CA PHE A 119 1.60 0.51 -1.18
C PHE A 119 1.49 2.03 -1.07
N ASN A 120 0.34 2.56 -1.49
CA ASN A 120 0.01 3.98 -1.53
C ASN A 120 -1.46 4.18 -1.10
N PHE A 121 -2.08 5.29 -1.50
CA PHE A 121 -3.49 5.60 -1.18
C PHE A 121 -4.48 4.53 -1.68
N ILE A 122 -4.20 3.87 -2.81
CA ILE A 122 -5.08 2.80 -3.34
C ILE A 122 -5.18 1.65 -2.33
N ALA A 123 -4.07 1.30 -1.68
CA ALA A 123 -4.07 0.29 -0.63
C ALA A 123 -4.90 0.73 0.59
N VAL A 124 -4.94 2.04 0.90
CA VAL A 124 -5.78 2.60 1.97
C VAL A 124 -7.26 2.44 1.61
N ASP A 125 -7.65 2.84 0.39
CA ASP A 125 -9.03 2.72 -0.07
C ASP A 125 -9.52 1.27 -0.03
N TYR A 126 -8.67 0.31 -0.41
CA TYR A 126 -8.99 -1.12 -0.34
C TYR A 126 -9.22 -1.61 1.11
N LEU A 127 -8.53 -1.03 2.09
CA LEU A 127 -8.78 -1.29 3.50
C LEU A 127 -9.99 -0.55 4.07
N ILE A 128 -10.50 0.48 3.40
CA ILE A 128 -11.76 1.14 3.77
C ILE A 128 -12.94 0.29 3.23
N TYR A 129 -12.87 -0.14 1.96
CA TYR A 129 -13.89 -0.94 1.28
C TYR A 129 -13.64 -2.46 1.42
N THR A 130 -13.42 -2.92 2.66
CA THR A 130 -12.96 -4.29 2.95
C THR A 130 -13.88 -5.41 2.47
N GLN A 131 -15.21 -5.23 2.50
CA GLN A 131 -16.14 -6.32 2.23
C GLN A 131 -16.02 -6.82 0.78
N GLU A 132 -15.97 -5.89 -0.16
CA GLU A 132 -15.86 -6.17 -1.58
C GLU A 132 -14.47 -6.72 -1.92
N VAL A 133 -13.43 -6.06 -1.42
CA VAL A 133 -12.03 -6.44 -1.70
C VAL A 133 -11.70 -7.82 -1.13
N ILE A 134 -12.05 -8.10 0.13
CA ILE A 134 -11.78 -9.41 0.75
C ILE A 134 -12.60 -10.50 0.08
N GLY A 135 -13.87 -10.23 -0.25
CA GLY A 135 -14.72 -11.16 -0.99
C GLY A 135 -14.09 -11.57 -2.31
N ASN A 136 -13.63 -10.59 -3.09
CA ASN A 136 -12.97 -10.82 -4.37
C ASN A 136 -11.66 -11.59 -4.19
N ILE A 137 -10.79 -11.21 -3.23
CA ILE A 137 -9.52 -11.91 -2.99
C ILE A 137 -9.75 -13.38 -2.61
N MET A 138 -10.74 -13.66 -1.76
CA MET A 138 -11.07 -15.02 -1.33
C MET A 138 -11.61 -15.90 -2.48
N GLN A 139 -12.26 -15.30 -3.48
CA GLN A 139 -12.76 -15.99 -4.66
C GLN A 139 -11.67 -16.16 -5.73
N SER A 140 -10.79 -15.17 -5.89
CA SER A 140 -9.76 -15.14 -6.92
C SER A 140 -8.50 -15.92 -6.56
N TYR A 141 -8.18 -16.07 -5.27
CA TYR A 141 -6.94 -16.70 -4.82
C TYR A 141 -7.18 -17.82 -3.80
N PRO A 142 -6.33 -18.86 -3.77
CA PRO A 142 -6.35 -19.88 -2.73
C PRO A 142 -5.73 -19.33 -1.43
N VAL A 143 -6.40 -18.36 -0.80
CA VAL A 143 -5.88 -17.60 0.35
C VAL A 143 -5.41 -18.52 1.49
N GLY A 144 -6.15 -19.60 1.76
CA GLY A 144 -5.76 -20.58 2.78
C GLY A 144 -4.39 -21.23 2.52
N LEU A 145 -4.07 -21.56 1.27
CA LEU A 145 -2.78 -22.13 0.90
C LEU A 145 -1.67 -21.08 0.97
N ILE A 146 -1.95 -19.84 0.55
CA ILE A 146 -0.99 -18.74 0.59
C ILE A 146 -0.63 -18.41 2.04
N VAL A 147 -1.63 -18.18 2.90
CA VAL A 147 -1.43 -17.88 4.33
C VAL A 147 -0.77 -19.06 5.04
N GLY A 148 -1.17 -20.30 4.73
CA GLY A 148 -0.52 -21.50 5.25
C GLY A 148 0.96 -21.62 4.82
N GLY A 149 1.26 -21.30 3.56
CA GLY A 149 2.63 -21.26 3.03
C GLY A 149 3.48 -20.19 3.71
N ILE A 150 2.96 -18.97 3.88
CA ILE A 150 3.63 -17.88 4.62
C ILE A 150 3.92 -18.31 6.07
N ALA A 151 2.92 -18.88 6.76
CA ALA A 151 3.08 -19.36 8.13
C ALA A 151 4.18 -20.44 8.25
N LEU A 152 4.24 -21.36 7.27
CA LEU A 152 5.27 -22.40 7.20
C LEU A 152 6.65 -21.80 6.93
N VAL A 153 6.80 -20.92 5.94
CA VAL A 153 8.08 -20.25 5.62
C VAL A 153 8.57 -19.43 6.81
N ALA A 154 7.68 -18.67 7.46
CA ALA A 154 8.00 -17.96 8.70
C ALA A 154 8.52 -18.90 9.79
N ALA A 155 7.88 -20.07 9.96
CA ALA A 155 8.31 -21.08 10.93
C ALA A 155 9.70 -21.64 10.59
N LEU A 156 9.98 -21.92 9.32
CA LEU A 156 11.28 -22.41 8.86
C LEU A 156 12.40 -21.37 9.08
N ILE A 157 12.13 -20.10 8.79
CA ILE A 157 13.07 -18.99 9.04
C ILE A 157 13.36 -18.88 10.55
N VAL A 158 12.31 -18.84 11.37
CA VAL A 158 12.46 -18.73 12.83
C VAL A 158 13.16 -19.96 13.41
N PHE A 159 12.87 -21.15 12.89
CA PHE A 159 13.57 -22.37 13.23
C PHE A 159 15.06 -22.25 12.90
N GLY A 160 15.43 -21.81 11.70
CA GLY A 160 16.82 -21.56 11.30
C GLY A 160 17.53 -20.56 12.23
N VAL A 161 16.90 -19.42 12.52
CA VAL A 161 17.41 -18.42 13.47
C VAL A 161 17.61 -19.03 14.86
N SER A 162 16.68 -19.87 15.32
CA SER A 162 16.77 -20.54 16.63
C SER A 162 17.92 -21.54 16.75
N ARG A 163 18.47 -22.03 15.63
CA ARG A 163 19.68 -22.87 15.64
C ARG A 163 20.94 -22.05 15.87
N LEU A 164 20.95 -20.79 15.44
CA LEU A 164 22.13 -19.91 15.45
C LEU A 164 22.19 -19.00 16.68
N VAL A 165 21.03 -18.56 17.16
CA VAL A 165 20.90 -17.49 18.14
C VAL A 165 20.03 -17.92 19.33
N GLY A 166 20.49 -17.57 20.53
CA GLY A 166 19.67 -17.57 21.74
C GLY A 166 19.33 -16.14 22.18
N PHE A 167 18.31 -15.97 23.01
CA PHE A 167 17.95 -14.64 23.51
C PHE A 167 18.57 -14.34 24.86
N VAL A 168 19.17 -13.15 25.00
CA VAL A 168 19.64 -12.65 26.30
C VAL A 168 18.46 -12.51 27.27
N SER A 169 18.56 -13.14 28.43
CA SER A 169 17.54 -13.13 29.50
C SER A 169 18.00 -12.41 30.77
N ALA A 170 19.24 -11.92 30.81
CA ALA A 170 19.82 -11.26 31.97
C ALA A 170 19.00 -10.04 32.43
N PRO A 171 19.04 -9.71 33.74
CA PRO A 171 18.49 -8.47 34.26
C PRO A 171 19.10 -7.27 33.54
N ARG A 172 18.27 -6.25 33.26
CA ARG A 172 18.72 -5.01 32.62
C ARG A 172 18.99 -3.98 33.71
N ARG A 173 20.13 -3.28 33.59
CA ARG A 173 20.47 -2.16 34.47
C ARG A 173 19.44 -1.01 34.29
N PRO A 174 19.18 -0.19 35.33
CA PRO A 174 18.26 0.94 35.23
C PRO A 174 18.59 1.90 34.08
N VAL A 175 19.88 2.19 33.86
CA VAL A 175 20.35 3.03 32.75
C VAL A 175 19.94 2.50 31.37
N VAL A 176 19.96 1.17 31.18
CA VAL A 176 19.54 0.55 29.92
C VAL A 176 18.02 0.67 29.75
N ARG A 177 17.25 0.54 30.83
CA ARG A 177 15.79 0.74 30.76
C ARG A 177 15.44 2.19 30.39
N LEU A 178 16.11 3.16 31.01
CA LEU A 178 15.93 4.57 30.69
C LEU A 178 16.32 4.87 29.24
N ALA A 179 17.45 4.35 28.76
CA ALA A 179 17.86 4.49 27.38
C ALA A 179 16.85 3.88 26.39
N MET A 180 16.23 2.74 26.73
CA MET A 180 15.18 2.14 25.91
C MET A 180 13.91 2.99 25.88
N LEU A 181 13.49 3.55 27.02
CA LEU A 181 12.33 4.46 27.07
C LEU A 181 12.60 5.77 26.32
N ALA A 182 13.79 6.34 26.48
CA ALA A 182 14.22 7.51 25.71
C ALA A 182 14.26 7.19 24.21
N GLY A 183 14.81 6.03 23.82
CA GLY A 183 14.81 5.57 22.44
C GLY A 183 13.41 5.35 21.87
N ALA A 184 12.46 4.85 22.68
CA ALA A 184 11.08 4.65 22.26
C ALA A 184 10.35 5.97 21.92
N LEU A 185 10.80 7.11 22.46
CA LEU A 185 10.29 8.43 22.12
C LEU A 185 11.12 9.08 21.01
N ALA A 186 12.45 9.01 21.12
CA ALA A 186 13.37 9.69 20.22
C ALA A 186 13.37 9.09 18.81
N LEU A 187 13.27 7.77 18.66
CA LEU A 187 13.30 7.11 17.35
C LEU A 187 12.08 7.47 16.48
N PRO A 188 10.82 7.34 16.95
CA PRO A 188 9.67 7.83 16.21
C PRO A 188 9.72 9.34 15.92
N ALA A 189 10.15 10.15 16.90
CA ALA A 189 10.27 11.60 16.72
C ALA A 189 11.30 11.96 15.64
N ALA A 190 12.44 11.26 15.60
CA ALA A 190 13.44 11.41 14.55
C ALA A 190 12.89 10.98 13.19
N SER A 191 12.20 9.84 13.11
CA SER A 191 11.54 9.43 11.87
C SER A 191 10.51 10.46 11.40
N TRP A 192 9.70 11.02 12.30
CA TRP A 192 8.72 12.04 11.97
C TRP A 192 9.35 13.33 11.43
N HIS A 193 10.47 13.75 12.02
CA HIS A 193 11.12 15.03 11.67
C HIS A 193 12.01 14.93 10.44
N PHE A 194 12.70 13.81 10.26
CA PHE A 194 13.71 13.67 9.21
C PHE A 194 13.24 12.89 7.98
N ALA A 195 12.26 11.98 8.12
CA ALA A 195 11.73 11.24 6.99
C ALA A 195 10.53 11.99 6.40
N ALA A 196 10.53 12.15 5.07
CA ALA A 196 9.46 12.81 4.32
C ALA A 196 9.22 12.03 3.02
N LEU A 197 7.99 11.98 2.53
CA LEU A 197 7.62 11.14 1.37
C LEU A 197 8.35 11.62 0.11
N GLU A 198 8.55 12.91 0.01
CA GLU A 198 9.25 13.63 -1.06
C GLU A 198 10.72 13.17 -1.21
N GLN A 199 11.31 12.55 -0.17
CA GLN A 199 12.67 12.00 -0.24
C GLN A 199 12.76 10.68 -1.04
N MET A 200 11.62 10.10 -1.44
CA MET A 200 11.58 8.97 -2.37
C MET A 200 11.96 9.40 -3.79
N GLU A 201 11.75 10.67 -4.12
CA GLU A 201 11.90 11.21 -5.47
C GLU A 201 13.33 11.65 -5.78
N GLY A 202 13.58 11.95 -7.06
CA GLY A 202 14.80 12.61 -7.53
C GLY A 202 15.81 11.69 -8.18
N SER A 203 15.46 10.44 -8.49
CA SER A 203 16.31 9.57 -9.30
C SER A 203 16.18 9.80 -10.82
N GLY A 204 15.13 10.49 -11.25
CA GLY A 204 14.78 10.63 -12.67
C GLY A 204 14.15 9.37 -13.27
N ASN A 205 13.78 8.38 -12.45
CA ASN A 205 13.09 7.16 -12.86
C ASN A 205 11.97 6.82 -11.85
N ALA A 206 10.73 6.78 -12.33
CA ALA A 206 9.55 6.55 -11.50
C ALA A 206 9.60 5.19 -10.76
N TYR A 207 10.03 4.11 -11.43
CA TYR A 207 10.18 2.80 -10.78
C TYR A 207 11.24 2.84 -9.68
N ALA A 208 12.34 3.56 -9.88
CA ALA A 208 13.39 3.68 -8.89
C ALA A 208 12.93 4.50 -7.66
N ASP A 209 12.14 5.54 -7.87
CA ASP A 209 11.56 6.35 -6.81
C ASP A 209 10.50 5.58 -6.00
N GLU A 210 9.66 4.78 -6.67
CA GLU A 210 8.73 3.85 -6.00
C GLU A 210 9.47 2.78 -5.19
N LEU A 211 10.47 2.15 -5.80
CA LEU A 211 11.30 1.13 -5.15
C LEU A 211 12.20 1.70 -4.06
N ALA A 212 12.42 3.01 -4.00
CA ALA A 212 13.14 3.67 -2.91
C ALA A 212 12.28 3.81 -1.64
N GLY A 213 10.96 3.76 -1.74
CA GLY A 213 10.05 3.86 -0.59
C GLY A 213 10.00 2.61 0.28
N ASN A 214 9.21 2.67 1.36
CA ASN A 214 8.74 1.50 2.12
C ASN A 214 7.21 1.49 2.11
N GLY A 215 6.59 0.36 1.78
CA GLY A 215 5.13 0.26 1.64
C GLY A 215 4.37 0.67 2.90
N LEU A 216 4.84 0.32 4.10
CA LEU A 216 4.21 0.77 5.35
C LEU A 216 4.39 2.27 5.59
N TYR A 217 5.52 2.84 5.17
CA TYR A 217 5.75 4.29 5.28
C TYR A 217 4.78 5.05 4.39
N ALA A 218 4.73 4.69 3.11
CA ALA A 218 3.87 5.32 2.11
C ALA A 218 2.39 5.11 2.45
N PHE A 219 2.00 3.92 2.89
CA PHE A 219 0.65 3.64 3.42
C PHE A 219 0.27 4.56 4.58
N ALA A 220 1.13 4.67 5.60
CA ALA A 220 0.87 5.54 6.75
C ALA A 220 0.87 7.03 6.41
N ALA A 221 1.64 7.44 5.40
CA ALA A 221 1.63 8.81 4.87
C ALA A 221 0.33 9.09 4.08
N ALA A 222 -0.08 8.15 3.22
CA ALA A 222 -1.29 8.25 2.41
C ALA A 222 -2.57 8.34 3.27
N MET A 223 -2.64 7.58 4.38
CA MET A 223 -3.74 7.70 5.34
C MET A 223 -3.93 9.12 5.90
N ARG A 224 -2.90 9.98 5.88
CA ARG A 224 -2.98 11.37 6.37
C ARG A 224 -3.26 12.38 5.27
N ARG A 225 -2.89 12.08 4.03
CA ARG A 225 -2.95 12.96 2.86
C ARG A 225 -3.75 12.27 1.76
N ASN A 226 -4.97 11.80 2.02
CA ASN A 226 -5.73 10.90 1.13
C ASN A 226 -6.16 11.57 -0.19
N GLU A 227 -5.18 11.92 -1.02
CA GLU A 227 -5.29 12.72 -2.22
C GLU A 227 -4.34 12.13 -3.27
N LEU A 228 -4.84 11.99 -4.49
CA LEU A 228 -4.03 11.65 -5.65
C LEU A 228 -3.26 12.90 -6.08
N ASP A 229 -1.93 12.82 -6.09
CA ASP A 229 -1.10 13.89 -6.63
C ASP A 229 -1.20 13.90 -8.18
N TYR A 230 -2.10 14.73 -8.70
CA TYR A 230 -2.38 14.77 -10.13
C TYR A 230 -1.13 15.10 -10.96
N GLU A 231 -0.28 16.01 -10.48
CA GLU A 231 0.92 16.44 -11.20
C GLU A 231 1.97 15.34 -11.28
N ARG A 232 2.03 14.47 -10.27
CA ARG A 232 2.94 13.32 -10.25
C ARG A 232 2.50 12.20 -11.21
N TRP A 233 1.21 11.91 -11.28
CA TRP A 233 0.70 10.72 -11.97
C TRP A 233 0.24 10.96 -13.40
N TYR A 234 -0.01 12.22 -13.78
CA TYR A 234 -0.51 12.57 -15.11
C TYR A 234 0.45 13.51 -15.85
N ALA A 235 0.46 13.38 -17.17
CA ALA A 235 1.08 14.40 -18.00
C ALA A 235 0.33 15.72 -17.81
N THR A 236 1.06 16.74 -17.39
CA THR A 236 0.52 18.08 -17.18
C THR A 236 1.00 19.03 -18.29
N LEU A 237 0.24 20.10 -18.47
CA LEU A 237 0.61 21.26 -19.26
C LEU A 237 0.44 22.51 -18.40
N PRO A 238 1.14 23.63 -18.71
CA PRO A 238 0.93 24.89 -18.02
C PRO A 238 -0.55 25.26 -18.00
N GLN A 239 -1.05 25.76 -16.86
CA GLN A 239 -2.48 26.05 -16.67
C GLN A 239 -3.02 27.02 -17.75
N GLU A 240 -2.22 28.00 -18.16
CA GLU A 240 -2.61 28.97 -19.21
C GLU A 240 -2.86 28.26 -20.55
N GLU A 241 -2.00 27.33 -20.94
CA GLU A 241 -2.17 26.53 -22.15
C GLU A 241 -3.39 25.61 -22.03
N ALA A 242 -3.65 25.05 -20.85
CA ALA A 242 -4.83 24.23 -20.60
C ALA A 242 -6.12 25.03 -20.74
N ASP A 243 -6.12 26.27 -20.24
CA ASP A 243 -7.27 27.17 -20.34
C ASP A 243 -7.52 27.59 -21.80
N GLU A 244 -6.48 27.88 -22.59
CA GLU A 244 -6.59 28.15 -24.02
C GLU A 244 -7.18 26.97 -24.80
N VAL A 245 -6.69 25.75 -24.55
CA VAL A 245 -7.23 24.54 -25.19
C VAL A 245 -8.71 24.34 -24.86
N LEU A 246 -9.13 24.59 -23.61
CA LEU A 246 -10.54 24.48 -23.22
C LEU A 246 -11.41 25.54 -23.89
N LEU A 247 -10.91 26.77 -24.06
CA LEU A 247 -11.62 27.83 -24.79
C LEU A 247 -11.78 27.49 -26.28
N ASP A 248 -10.74 26.94 -26.91
CA ASP A 248 -10.76 26.47 -28.30
C ASP A 248 -11.74 25.31 -28.49
N LEU A 249 -11.88 24.44 -27.48
CA LEU A 249 -12.90 23.38 -27.44
C LEU A 249 -14.30 23.89 -27.10
N HIS A 250 -14.48 25.22 -26.99
CA HIS A 250 -15.74 25.89 -26.65
C HIS A 250 -16.34 25.39 -25.33
N VAL A 251 -15.50 25.06 -24.36
CA VAL A 251 -15.97 24.69 -23.02
C VAL A 251 -16.45 25.96 -22.32
N GLU A 252 -17.75 26.03 -22.03
CA GLU A 252 -18.40 27.22 -21.47
C GLU A 252 -18.09 27.45 -19.97
N ARG A 253 -17.40 26.51 -19.32
CA ARG A 253 -17.03 26.64 -17.90
C ARG A 253 -15.86 27.61 -17.71
N LEU A 254 -15.90 28.42 -16.65
CA LEU A 254 -14.76 29.26 -16.29
C LEU A 254 -13.53 28.40 -15.91
N PRO A 255 -12.30 28.88 -16.16
CA PRO A 255 -11.08 28.26 -15.66
C PRO A 255 -11.14 27.98 -14.16
N LEU A 256 -10.50 26.89 -13.72
CA LEU A 256 -10.42 26.53 -12.30
C LEU A 256 -9.72 27.61 -11.44
N SER A 257 -8.88 28.42 -12.09
CA SER A 257 -8.17 29.56 -11.52
C SER A 257 -9.04 30.82 -11.34
N SER A 258 -10.25 30.86 -11.92
CA SER A 258 -11.10 32.04 -11.90
C SER A 258 -11.67 32.30 -10.49
N PRO A 259 -11.51 33.52 -9.93
CA PRO A 259 -12.09 33.89 -8.64
C PRO A 259 -13.63 33.93 -8.68
N ASP A 260 -14.21 34.14 -9.85
CA ASP A 260 -15.66 34.20 -10.09
C ASP A 260 -16.23 32.84 -10.53
N ARG A 261 -15.53 31.74 -10.26
CA ARG A 261 -16.02 30.39 -10.60
C ARG A 261 -17.46 30.23 -10.07
N PRO A 262 -18.47 30.04 -10.94
CA PRO A 262 -19.78 29.66 -10.45
C PRO A 262 -19.62 28.30 -9.77
N SER A 263 -20.17 28.13 -8.57
CA SER A 263 -20.49 26.78 -8.10
C SER A 263 -21.35 26.12 -9.19
N ALA A 264 -21.32 24.80 -9.35
CA ALA A 264 -22.30 24.11 -10.20
C ALA A 264 -23.77 24.43 -9.83
N MET A 265 -23.98 25.06 -8.67
CA MET A 265 -25.24 25.58 -8.14
C MET A 265 -25.57 27.02 -8.54
N ASP A 266 -24.61 27.80 -9.04
CA ASP A 266 -24.73 29.25 -9.33
C ASP A 266 -25.02 29.54 -10.80
N ASP A 267 -25.01 28.52 -11.67
CA ASP A 267 -25.33 28.66 -13.09
C ASP A 267 -26.80 28.26 -13.33
N PRO A 268 -27.74 29.22 -13.38
CA PRO A 268 -29.13 28.90 -13.66
C PRO A 268 -29.23 28.34 -15.08
N PRO A 269 -29.94 27.21 -15.30
CA PRO A 269 -30.06 26.62 -16.63
C PRO A 269 -30.74 27.61 -17.56
N HIS A 270 -29.96 28.23 -18.44
CA HIS A 270 -30.45 29.17 -19.44
C HIS A 270 -30.99 28.46 -20.69
N ASP A 271 -30.72 27.16 -20.81
CA ASP A 271 -31.15 26.35 -21.93
C ASP A 271 -32.66 26.13 -21.95
N LYS A 272 -33.24 26.33 -23.14
CA LYS A 272 -34.60 25.92 -23.43
C LYS A 272 -34.66 24.40 -23.39
N VAL A 273 -35.14 23.86 -22.27
CA VAL A 273 -35.42 22.43 -22.17
C VAL A 273 -36.49 22.03 -23.21
N PRO A 274 -36.31 20.90 -23.93
CA PRO A 274 -37.20 20.49 -25.02
C PRO A 274 -38.57 19.97 -24.52
N PHE A 275 -38.85 20.09 -23.23
CA PHE A 275 -40.05 19.54 -22.62
C PHE A 275 -41.18 20.57 -22.61
N SER A 276 -42.31 20.24 -23.26
CA SER A 276 -43.52 21.06 -23.25
C SER A 276 -44.15 21.19 -21.86
N ARG A 277 -43.82 20.27 -20.95
CA ARG A 277 -44.21 20.28 -19.52
C ARG A 277 -43.07 19.69 -18.69
N ARG A 278 -42.88 20.21 -17.49
CA ARG A 278 -41.86 19.70 -16.56
C ARG A 278 -42.14 18.22 -16.23
N PRO A 279 -41.15 17.31 -16.37
CA PRO A 279 -41.32 15.92 -15.97
C PRO A 279 -41.58 15.83 -14.46
N ARG A 280 -42.49 14.92 -14.06
CA ARG A 280 -42.87 14.74 -12.65
C ARG A 280 -41.89 13.88 -11.87
N ASN A 281 -41.26 12.92 -12.55
CA ASN A 281 -40.31 11.98 -11.97
C ASN A 281 -39.10 11.85 -12.91
N VAL A 282 -37.93 11.67 -12.32
CA VAL A 282 -36.69 11.28 -13.02
C VAL A 282 -36.20 10.01 -12.35
N VAL A 283 -35.97 8.96 -13.13
CA VAL A 283 -35.41 7.69 -12.65
C VAL A 283 -34.06 7.51 -13.30
N LEU A 284 -33.00 7.50 -12.50
CA LEU A 284 -31.65 7.18 -12.93
C LEU A 284 -31.37 5.71 -12.60
N VAL A 285 -30.96 4.94 -13.60
CA VAL A 285 -30.57 3.55 -13.45
C VAL A 285 -29.09 3.44 -13.78
N THR A 286 -28.27 3.18 -12.78
CA THR A 286 -26.84 2.90 -12.94
C THR A 286 -26.65 1.38 -12.98
N ILE A 287 -25.94 0.89 -14.00
CA ILE A 287 -25.72 -0.54 -14.20
C ILE A 287 -24.23 -0.83 -14.04
N GLU A 288 -23.90 -1.75 -13.13
CA GLU A 288 -22.53 -2.13 -12.80
C GLU A 288 -21.91 -2.99 -13.91
N SER A 289 -20.67 -2.65 -14.30
CA SER A 289 -19.82 -3.45 -15.19
C SER A 289 -20.47 -3.90 -16.53
N MET A 290 -21.39 -3.10 -17.08
CA MET A 290 -22.08 -3.42 -18.34
C MET A 290 -21.44 -2.70 -19.54
N SER A 291 -20.41 -3.32 -20.11
CA SER A 291 -19.78 -2.90 -21.37
C SER A 291 -20.74 -3.03 -22.55
N ALA A 292 -20.55 -2.19 -23.57
CA ALA A 292 -21.33 -2.23 -24.82
C ALA A 292 -21.20 -3.57 -25.56
N GLU A 293 -20.12 -4.32 -25.32
CA GLU A 293 -19.89 -5.64 -25.93
C GLU A 293 -20.95 -6.70 -25.54
N PHE A 294 -21.62 -6.50 -24.40
CA PHE A 294 -22.67 -7.40 -23.91
C PHE A 294 -24.07 -6.98 -24.35
N VAL A 295 -24.23 -5.78 -24.93
CA VAL A 295 -25.53 -5.17 -25.19
C VAL A 295 -25.90 -5.30 -26.68
N GLY A 296 -27.03 -5.95 -26.97
CA GLY A 296 -27.49 -6.19 -28.34
C GLY A 296 -27.74 -4.91 -29.13
N ALA A 297 -28.25 -3.85 -28.49
CA ALA A 297 -28.42 -2.53 -29.09
C ALA A 297 -27.11 -1.89 -29.61
N TYR A 298 -25.96 -2.39 -29.16
CA TYR A 298 -24.61 -1.97 -29.56
C TYR A 298 -23.88 -3.02 -30.41
N GLY A 299 -24.55 -4.12 -30.80
CA GLY A 299 -24.03 -5.11 -31.74
C GLY A 299 -23.68 -6.46 -31.13
N SER A 300 -23.89 -6.67 -29.83
CA SER A 300 -23.72 -7.99 -29.22
C SER A 300 -24.70 -9.02 -29.81
N THR A 301 -24.21 -10.23 -30.10
CA THR A 301 -25.04 -11.33 -30.64
C THR A 301 -25.42 -12.36 -29.59
N GLU A 302 -24.99 -12.18 -28.33
CA GLU A 302 -25.21 -13.14 -27.25
C GLU A 302 -26.65 -13.14 -26.70
N GLY A 303 -27.44 -12.11 -27.02
CA GLY A 303 -28.84 -12.02 -26.62
C GLY A 303 -29.05 -11.82 -25.10
N LEU A 304 -28.06 -11.24 -24.41
CA LEU A 304 -28.07 -11.06 -22.95
C LEU A 304 -29.01 -9.94 -22.47
N THR A 305 -29.33 -8.97 -23.33
CA THR A 305 -29.98 -7.71 -22.93
C THR A 305 -31.32 -7.41 -23.62
N PRO A 306 -32.25 -8.38 -23.77
CA PRO A 306 -33.44 -8.20 -24.62
C PRO A 306 -34.36 -7.05 -24.18
N GLU A 307 -34.54 -6.84 -22.87
CA GLU A 307 -35.37 -5.73 -22.37
C GLU A 307 -34.69 -4.36 -22.53
N LEU A 308 -33.36 -4.31 -22.39
CA LEU A 308 -32.60 -3.09 -22.61
C LEU A 308 -32.56 -2.72 -24.09
N ASP A 309 -32.47 -3.72 -24.97
CA ASP A 309 -32.52 -3.53 -26.42
C ASP A 309 -33.89 -2.96 -26.85
N ARG A 310 -34.97 -3.42 -26.21
CA ARG A 310 -36.32 -2.88 -26.40
C ARG A 310 -36.40 -1.42 -25.94
N LEU A 311 -35.87 -1.09 -24.76
CA LEU A 311 -35.81 0.30 -24.27
C LEU A 311 -35.00 1.21 -25.21
N ALA A 312 -33.90 0.69 -25.76
CA ALA A 312 -33.05 1.42 -26.68
C ALA A 312 -33.72 1.67 -28.05
N ALA A 313 -34.64 0.80 -28.47
CA ALA A 313 -35.44 0.98 -29.68
C ALA A 313 -36.59 1.99 -29.48
N ASP A 314 -37.20 2.01 -28.30
CA ASP A 314 -38.33 2.89 -27.96
C ASP A 314 -37.88 4.29 -27.46
N GLY A 315 -36.58 4.50 -27.26
CA GLY A 315 -36.01 5.68 -26.61
C GLY A 315 -34.91 6.40 -27.40
N LEU A 316 -34.26 7.35 -26.74
CA LEU A 316 -33.05 8.00 -27.26
C LEU A 316 -31.82 7.13 -26.93
N ARG A 317 -31.18 6.59 -27.96
CA ARG A 317 -29.96 5.80 -27.83
C ARG A 317 -28.72 6.59 -28.22
N PHE A 318 -27.77 6.73 -27.30
CA PHE A 318 -26.44 7.25 -27.57
C PHE A 318 -25.57 6.13 -28.13
N ARG A 319 -25.11 6.25 -29.38
CA ARG A 319 -24.30 5.22 -30.05
C ARG A 319 -22.82 5.27 -29.66
N GLU A 320 -22.37 6.46 -29.27
CA GLU A 320 -20.99 6.74 -28.87
C GLU A 320 -21.03 7.31 -27.47
N VAL A 321 -21.02 6.42 -26.48
CA VAL A 321 -20.99 6.77 -25.07
C VAL A 321 -19.79 6.08 -24.43
N TYR A 322 -19.00 6.84 -23.70
CA TYR A 322 -17.77 6.37 -23.08
C TYR A 322 -17.84 6.68 -21.59
N ALA A 323 -17.48 5.69 -20.77
CA ALA A 323 -17.28 5.93 -19.34
C ALA A 323 -16.04 6.81 -19.17
N THR A 324 -16.07 7.73 -18.20
CA THR A 324 -14.93 8.60 -17.86
C THR A 324 -13.85 7.84 -17.08
N GLY A 325 -14.15 6.62 -16.63
CA GLY A 325 -13.24 5.73 -15.92
C GLY A 325 -13.64 4.27 -16.11
N THR A 326 -12.76 3.37 -15.69
CA THR A 326 -12.96 1.91 -15.75
C THR A 326 -13.34 1.31 -14.41
N ARG A 327 -13.64 2.16 -13.41
CA ARG A 327 -13.97 1.78 -12.03
C ARG A 327 -15.24 2.51 -11.60
N THR A 328 -16.02 1.88 -10.74
CA THR A 328 -17.36 2.34 -10.30
C THR A 328 -17.35 3.58 -9.40
N VAL A 329 -16.23 3.90 -8.77
CA VAL A 329 -16.14 4.81 -7.61
C VAL A 329 -16.47 6.26 -7.91
#